data_AF-A0A961IVB3-F1
#
_entry.id   AF-A0A961IVB3-F1
#
_cell.length_a   1.000
_cell.length_b   1.000
_cell.length_c   1.000
_cell.angle_alpha   90.00
_cell.angle_beta   90.00
_cell.angle_gamma   90.00
#
_symmetry.space_group_name_H-M   'P 1'
#
loop_
_entity.id
_entity.type
_entity.pdbx_description
1 polymer ?
#
loop_
_entity_poly.entity_id
_entity_poly.type
_entity_poly.pdbx_seq_one_letter_code
_entity_poly.pdbx_strand_id
1 'polypeptide(L)'
;MKGGPMCRQLCEVKTLRAAWERVRRNGAAAGGDGETRAAFEHDLDARLARLVEELRSRRYRPGPLRRVPLRRPDGRIRWLRIPGLADRVVQTACQRLLSGRLDARMSSASFGYRPARSVAAALQRLRKLGRGGAWVLDADIENFFDRVPHALLLDELGIWVDDAAILRLIGVWLDGFGGGVGLAQGAPISPLLANLALHPLDMGFARAGIRFVRYADDFVALAPSREAAFAARELAATTLERRGLALQDAKTRIVPPGAPFTFLGETLVLDGPQKRTGRRRVVGRGKH
;
A
#
# COMPACT_ATOMS: atom_id res chain seq x y z
N MET A 1 22.40 -24.70 -5.76
CA MET A 1 22.13 -23.29 -5.37
C MET A 1 21.40 -23.23 -4.04
N LYS A 2 21.95 -22.57 -3.02
CA LYS A 2 21.24 -22.26 -1.77
C LYS A 2 20.32 -21.05 -1.97
N GLY A 3 19.24 -21.21 -2.74
CA GLY A 3 18.11 -20.28 -2.73
C GLY A 3 17.14 -20.70 -1.63
N GLY A 4 16.56 -19.74 -0.90
CA GLY A 4 15.58 -20.05 0.13
C GLY A 4 14.32 -20.72 -0.44
N PRO A 5 13.41 -21.22 0.42
CA PRO A 5 12.22 -21.93 -0.03
C PRO A 5 11.34 -21.09 -0.97
N MET A 6 11.32 -19.77 -0.80
CA MET A 6 10.51 -18.87 -1.63
C MET A 6 11.09 -18.71 -3.03
N CYS A 7 12.41 -18.52 -3.15
CA CYS A 7 13.10 -18.46 -4.44
C CYS A 7 12.88 -19.75 -5.24
N ARG A 8 12.93 -20.92 -4.59
CA ARG A 8 12.63 -22.20 -5.25
C ARG A 8 11.22 -22.22 -5.84
N GLN A 9 10.21 -21.82 -5.06
CA GLN A 9 8.82 -21.73 -5.53
C GLN A 9 8.63 -20.73 -6.66
N LEU A 10 9.32 -19.57 -6.61
CA LEU A 10 9.30 -18.58 -7.68
C LEU A 10 9.88 -19.15 -8.99
N CYS A 11 10.92 -19.99 -8.88
CA CYS A 11 11.59 -20.64 -10.00
C CYS A 11 10.89 -21.94 -10.47
N GLU A 12 9.56 -22.01 -10.34
CA GLU A 12 8.73 -23.09 -10.87
C GLU A 12 7.86 -22.56 -12.02
N VAL A 13 7.82 -23.28 -13.15
CA VAL A 13 7.04 -22.87 -14.32
C VAL A 13 5.55 -22.71 -13.97
N LYS A 14 5.00 -23.59 -13.13
CA LYS A 14 3.60 -23.48 -12.66
C LYS A 14 3.32 -22.19 -11.90
N THR A 15 4.31 -21.69 -11.14
CA THR A 15 4.18 -20.44 -10.37
C THR A 15 4.13 -19.25 -11.33
N LEU A 16 5.04 -19.20 -12.31
CA LEU A 16 5.03 -18.13 -13.31
C LEU A 16 3.79 -18.22 -14.21
N ARG A 17 3.34 -19.42 -14.57
CA ARG A 17 2.10 -19.61 -15.35
C ARG A 17 0.87 -19.08 -14.59
N ALA A 18 0.75 -19.39 -13.31
CA ALA A 18 -0.35 -18.87 -12.50
C ALA A 18 -0.28 -17.34 -12.37
N ALA A 19 0.91 -16.75 -12.37
CA ALA A 19 1.09 -15.30 -12.40
C ALA A 19 0.71 -14.69 -13.75
N TRP A 20 1.08 -15.34 -14.86
CA TRP A 20 0.64 -14.96 -16.21
C TRP A 20 -0.88 -14.89 -16.32
N GLU A 21 -1.61 -15.88 -15.82
CA GLU A 21 -3.07 -15.87 -15.83
C GLU A 21 -3.68 -14.67 -15.07
N ARG A 22 -2.96 -14.13 -14.08
CA ARG A 22 -3.38 -12.89 -13.40
C ARG A 22 -3.05 -11.65 -14.24
N VAL A 23 -1.86 -11.58 -14.81
CA VAL A 23 -1.45 -10.48 -15.71
C VAL A 23 -2.40 -10.38 -16.91
N ARG A 24 -2.72 -11.52 -17.51
CA ARG A 24 -3.65 -11.67 -18.65
C ARG A 24 -5.02 -11.07 -18.36
N ARG A 25 -5.59 -11.36 -17.19
CA ARG A 25 -6.90 -10.85 -16.77
C ARG A 25 -6.91 -9.36 -16.42
N ASN A 26 -5.78 -8.82 -15.98
CA ASN A 26 -5.68 -7.43 -15.50
C ASN A 26 -5.30 -6.42 -16.60
N GLY A 27 -5.37 -6.82 -17.88
CA GLY A 27 -4.95 -5.97 -19.00
C GLY A 27 -3.45 -6.12 -19.27
N ALA A 28 -3.10 -7.04 -20.16
CA ALA A 28 -1.73 -7.30 -20.62
C ALA A 28 -1.27 -6.29 -21.71
N ALA A 29 -1.48 -4.99 -21.47
CA ALA A 29 -1.00 -3.93 -22.36
C ALA A 29 0.52 -3.95 -22.45
N ALA A 30 1.13 -3.64 -23.60
CA ALA A 30 2.59 -3.70 -23.78
C ALA A 30 3.36 -2.84 -22.75
N GLY A 31 4.57 -3.30 -22.40
CA GLY A 31 5.53 -2.58 -21.55
C GLY A 31 6.44 -1.65 -22.37
N GLY A 32 7.60 -1.30 -21.82
CA GLY A 32 8.59 -0.47 -22.53
C GLY A 32 9.30 -1.21 -23.67
N ASP A 33 9.23 -2.54 -23.67
CA ASP A 33 9.71 -3.45 -24.70
C ASP A 33 8.78 -3.53 -25.94
N GLY A 34 7.56 -2.97 -25.84
CA GLY A 34 6.58 -3.00 -26.92
C GLY A 34 5.94 -4.37 -27.18
N GLU A 35 6.28 -5.40 -26.39
CA GLU A 35 5.78 -6.76 -26.62
C GLU A 35 4.28 -6.85 -26.35
N THR A 36 3.54 -7.35 -27.34
CA THR A 36 2.09 -7.50 -27.24
C THR A 36 1.72 -8.78 -26.50
N ARG A 37 0.51 -8.81 -25.95
CA ARG A 37 -0.05 -10.02 -25.33
C ARG A 37 -0.01 -11.23 -26.29
N ALA A 38 -0.42 -11.04 -27.54
CA ALA A 38 -0.45 -12.13 -28.53
C ALA A 38 0.95 -12.68 -28.80
N ALA A 39 1.96 -11.80 -28.92
CA ALA A 39 3.35 -12.21 -29.11
C ALA A 39 3.92 -12.96 -27.89
N PHE A 40 3.50 -12.57 -26.68
CA PHE A 40 3.87 -13.29 -25.45
C PHE A 40 3.18 -14.67 -25.35
N GLU A 41 1.91 -14.77 -25.76
CA GLU A 41 1.11 -16.01 -25.71
C GLU A 41 1.53 -17.04 -26.76
N HIS A 42 2.03 -16.61 -27.92
CA HIS A 42 2.40 -17.50 -29.03
C HIS A 42 3.35 -18.64 -28.60
N ASP A 43 4.28 -18.37 -27.69
CA ASP A 43 5.21 -19.36 -27.15
C ASP A 43 5.35 -19.23 -25.63
N LEU A 44 4.20 -19.20 -24.96
CA LEU A 44 4.13 -18.97 -23.52
C LEU A 44 5.00 -19.97 -22.75
N ASP A 45 4.94 -21.25 -23.10
CA ASP A 45 5.57 -22.33 -22.34
C ASP A 45 7.09 -22.24 -22.37
N ALA A 46 7.69 -22.05 -23.55
CA ALA A 46 9.13 -21.88 -23.66
C ALA A 46 9.59 -20.57 -23.02
N ARG A 47 8.80 -19.49 -23.12
CA ARG A 47 9.11 -18.20 -22.46
C ARG A 47 9.13 -18.34 -20.94
N LEU A 48 8.15 -19.01 -20.35
CA LEU A 48 8.11 -19.25 -18.91
C LEU A 48 9.27 -20.15 -18.47
N ALA A 49 9.62 -21.17 -19.24
CA ALA A 49 10.78 -22.02 -18.97
C ALA A 49 12.10 -21.21 -19.01
N ARG A 50 12.26 -20.35 -20.01
CA ARG A 50 13.42 -19.45 -20.11
C ARG A 50 13.51 -18.48 -18.93
N LEU A 51 12.39 -17.85 -18.54
CA LEU A 51 12.37 -16.98 -17.37
C LEU A 51 12.75 -17.72 -16.09
N VAL A 52 12.28 -18.95 -15.89
CA VAL A 52 12.70 -19.79 -14.76
C VAL A 52 14.22 -20.01 -14.79
N GLU A 53 14.79 -20.33 -15.95
CA GLU A 53 16.23 -20.55 -16.08
C GLU A 53 17.03 -19.27 -15.81
N GLU A 54 16.59 -18.12 -16.30
CA GLU A 54 17.19 -16.81 -16.02
C GLU A 54 17.13 -16.44 -14.54
N LEU A 55 16.02 -16.74 -13.85
CA LEU A 55 15.86 -16.52 -12.41
C LEU A 55 16.78 -17.44 -11.60
N ARG A 56 16.85 -18.72 -11.98
CA ARG A 56 17.74 -19.71 -11.36
C ARG A 56 19.20 -19.28 -11.52
N SER A 57 19.61 -19.01 -12.74
CA SER A 57 20.99 -18.61 -13.06
C SER A 57 21.35 -17.18 -12.65
N ARG A 58 20.40 -16.39 -12.12
CA ARG A 58 20.55 -14.97 -11.75
C ARG A 58 20.91 -14.05 -12.94
N ARG A 59 20.62 -14.51 -14.16
CA ARG A 59 20.80 -13.74 -15.40
C ARG A 59 19.60 -12.87 -15.75
N TYR A 60 18.46 -13.05 -15.06
CA TYR A 60 17.30 -12.19 -15.24
C TYR A 60 17.65 -10.71 -15.05
N ARG A 61 17.19 -9.87 -15.97
CA ARG A 61 17.31 -8.41 -15.94
C ARG A 61 15.97 -7.79 -16.34
N PRO A 62 15.44 -6.82 -15.56
CA PRO A 62 14.20 -6.15 -15.91
C PRO A 62 14.37 -5.32 -17.18
N GLY A 63 13.33 -5.31 -18.00
CA GLY A 63 13.28 -4.51 -19.22
C GLY A 63 12.94 -3.04 -18.94
N PRO A 64 12.92 -2.20 -19.99
CA PRO A 64 12.54 -0.80 -19.87
C PRO A 64 11.08 -0.64 -19.47
N LEU A 65 10.79 0.39 -18.67
CA LEU A 65 9.45 0.75 -18.25
C LEU A 65 8.80 1.70 -19.26
N ARG A 66 7.55 1.42 -19.65
CA ARG A 66 6.75 2.36 -20.45
C ARG A 66 6.16 3.44 -19.58
N ARG A 67 6.37 4.70 -19.95
CA ARG A 67 5.77 5.87 -19.27
C ARG A 67 4.41 6.18 -19.88
N VAL A 68 3.37 6.21 -19.05
CA VAL A 68 2.00 6.55 -19.49
C VAL A 68 1.48 7.71 -18.64
N PRO A 69 1.05 8.83 -19.25
CA PRO A 69 0.49 9.94 -18.51
C PRO A 69 -0.94 9.62 -18.06
N LEU A 70 -1.21 9.77 -16.77
CA LEU A 70 -2.55 9.78 -16.20
C LEU A 70 -2.87 11.20 -15.75
N ARG A 71 -3.83 11.85 -16.43
CA ARG A 71 -4.28 13.20 -16.07
C ARG A 71 -5.13 13.13 -14.81
N ARG A 72 -4.78 13.93 -13.80
CA ARG A 72 -5.58 14.11 -12.59
C ARG A 72 -6.69 15.14 -12.82
N PRO A 73 -7.77 15.12 -12.01
CA PRO A 73 -8.81 16.17 -12.06
C PRO A 73 -8.27 17.58 -11.84
N ASP A 74 -7.17 17.74 -11.10
CA ASP A 74 -6.49 19.03 -10.83
C ASP A 74 -5.55 19.49 -11.95
N GLY A 75 -5.54 18.80 -13.10
CA GLY A 75 -4.71 19.12 -14.26
C GLY A 75 -3.26 18.63 -14.18
N ARG A 76 -2.78 18.14 -13.02
CA ARG A 76 -1.42 17.59 -12.90
C ARG A 76 -1.32 16.22 -13.59
N ILE A 77 -0.12 15.91 -14.10
CA ILE A 77 0.16 14.60 -14.73
C ILE A 77 0.79 13.67 -13.70
N ARG A 78 0.19 12.49 -13.54
CA ARG A 78 0.77 11.36 -12.80
C ARG A 78 1.36 10.38 -13.82
N TRP A 79 2.65 10.11 -13.75
CA TRP A 79 3.31 9.20 -14.67
C TRP A 79 3.25 7.76 -14.15
N LEU A 80 2.49 6.90 -14.84
CA LEU A 80 2.61 5.46 -14.66
C LEU A 80 3.88 4.95 -15.33
N ARG A 81 4.52 3.95 -14.72
CA ARG A 81 5.71 3.24 -15.18
C ARG A 81 5.36 1.76 -15.27
N ILE A 82 5.05 1.29 -16.48
CA ILE A 82 4.51 -0.04 -16.75
C ILE A 82 5.64 -0.98 -17.23
N PRO A 83 5.96 -2.06 -16.49
CA PRO A 83 6.98 -3.02 -16.93
C PRO A 83 6.55 -3.87 -18.14
N GLY A 84 7.53 -4.54 -18.76
CA GLY A 84 7.32 -5.60 -19.76
C GLY A 84 6.38 -6.71 -19.29
N LEU A 85 5.87 -7.54 -20.21
CA LEU A 85 5.01 -8.67 -19.83
C LEU A 85 5.77 -9.70 -18.98
N ALA A 86 7.01 -10.03 -19.37
CA ALA A 86 7.89 -10.89 -18.61
C ALA A 86 8.09 -10.40 -17.17
N ASP A 87 8.44 -9.12 -17.01
CA ASP A 87 8.64 -8.51 -15.69
C ASP A 87 7.39 -8.53 -14.84
N ARG A 88 6.22 -8.23 -15.43
CA ARG A 88 4.95 -8.31 -14.73
C ARG A 88 4.63 -9.73 -14.28
N VAL A 89 4.99 -10.76 -15.06
CA VAL A 89 4.83 -12.16 -14.64
C VAL A 89 5.68 -12.45 -13.41
N VAL A 90 6.97 -12.14 -13.45
CA VAL A 90 7.88 -12.41 -12.33
C VAL A 90 7.50 -11.59 -11.09
N GLN A 91 7.21 -10.30 -11.25
CA GLN A 91 6.77 -9.44 -10.15
C GLN A 91 5.44 -9.90 -9.55
N THR A 92 4.47 -10.32 -10.37
CA THR A 92 3.20 -10.86 -9.90
C THR A 92 3.39 -12.18 -9.14
N ALA A 93 4.26 -13.06 -9.65
CA ALA A 93 4.60 -14.31 -8.98
C ALA A 93 5.23 -14.05 -7.60
N CYS A 94 6.23 -13.18 -7.55
CA CYS A 94 6.92 -12.79 -6.32
C CYS A 94 5.97 -12.11 -5.33
N GLN A 95 5.15 -11.16 -5.80
CA GLN A 95 4.12 -10.50 -4.99
C GLN A 95 3.20 -11.53 -4.35
N ARG A 96 2.69 -12.52 -5.10
CA ARG A 96 1.81 -13.55 -4.55
C ARG A 96 2.45 -14.39 -3.45
N LEU A 97 3.72 -14.74 -3.60
CA LEU A 97 4.47 -15.50 -2.60
C LEU A 97 4.70 -14.68 -1.31
N LEU A 98 4.89 -13.36 -1.46
CA LEU A 98 5.13 -12.45 -0.35
C LEU A 98 3.86 -12.01 0.37
N SER A 99 2.78 -11.74 -0.38
CA SER A 99 1.57 -11.10 0.12
C SER A 99 1.00 -11.80 1.34
N GLY A 100 0.84 -13.13 1.32
CA GLY A 100 0.25 -13.85 2.46
C GLY A 100 1.04 -13.70 3.76
N ARG A 101 2.38 -13.72 3.67
CA ARG A 101 3.26 -13.59 4.84
C ARG A 101 3.32 -12.18 5.37
N LEU A 102 3.40 -11.20 4.46
CA LEU A 102 3.48 -9.79 4.82
C LEU A 102 2.13 -9.29 5.36
N ASP A 103 1.01 -9.66 4.72
CA ASP A 103 -0.33 -9.23 5.11
C ASP A 103 -0.69 -9.64 6.55
N ALA A 104 -0.32 -10.86 6.95
CA ALA A 104 -0.55 -11.38 8.30
C ALA A 104 0.13 -10.58 9.42
N ARG A 105 1.24 -9.91 9.09
CA ARG A 105 2.03 -9.09 10.02
C ARG A 105 1.72 -7.59 9.88
N MET A 106 1.08 -7.16 8.80
CA MET A 106 0.68 -5.76 8.59
C MET A 106 -0.48 -5.35 9.50
N SER A 107 -0.48 -4.08 9.91
CA SER A 107 -1.52 -3.52 10.78
C SER A 107 -2.92 -3.75 10.23
N SER A 108 -3.86 -4.18 11.07
CA SER A 108 -5.26 -4.34 10.69
C SER A 108 -5.94 -3.01 10.32
N ALA A 109 -5.32 -1.87 10.65
CA ALA A 109 -5.75 -0.53 10.29
C ALA A 109 -5.28 -0.07 8.90
N SER A 110 -4.44 -0.86 8.21
CA SER A 110 -4.01 -0.60 6.82
C SER A 110 -4.88 -1.37 5.83
N PHE A 111 -5.45 -0.67 4.85
CA PHE A 111 -6.43 -1.23 3.90
C PHE A 111 -5.99 -1.17 2.44
N GLY A 112 -5.24 -0.14 2.04
CA GLY A 112 -4.88 0.07 0.64
C GLY A 112 -4.07 -1.10 0.07
N TYR A 113 -4.33 -1.47 -1.18
CA TYR A 113 -3.58 -2.51 -1.91
C TYR A 113 -3.51 -3.90 -1.27
N ARG A 114 -4.43 -4.22 -0.35
CA ARG A 114 -4.47 -5.51 0.35
C ARG A 114 -5.63 -6.37 -0.11
N PRO A 115 -5.45 -7.70 -0.19
CA PRO A 115 -6.53 -8.62 -0.51
C PRO A 115 -7.66 -8.50 0.53
N ALA A 116 -8.92 -8.59 0.07
CA ALA A 116 -10.11 -8.50 0.91
C ALA A 116 -10.24 -7.22 1.77
N ARG A 117 -9.52 -6.16 1.42
CA ARG A 117 -9.67 -4.82 2.01
C ARG A 117 -10.20 -3.86 0.94
N SER A 118 -11.18 -3.04 1.31
CA SER A 118 -11.83 -2.10 0.40
C SER A 118 -11.91 -0.71 1.01
N VAL A 119 -12.12 0.31 0.17
CA VAL A 119 -12.44 1.67 0.59
C VAL A 119 -13.63 1.66 1.56
N ALA A 120 -14.70 0.92 1.22
CA ALA A 120 -15.87 0.77 2.08
C ALA A 120 -15.53 0.20 3.47
N ALA A 121 -14.66 -0.81 3.54
CA ALA A 121 -14.22 -1.40 4.81
C ALA A 121 -13.38 -0.41 5.65
N ALA A 122 -12.51 0.37 5.00
CA ALA A 122 -11.73 1.43 5.66
C ALA A 122 -12.64 2.50 6.27
N LEU A 123 -13.61 2.98 5.49
CA LEU A 123 -14.60 3.98 5.93
C LEU A 123 -15.49 3.45 7.05
N GLN A 124 -15.96 2.20 6.96
CA GLN A 124 -16.74 1.56 8.02
C GLN A 124 -15.92 1.44 9.31
N ARG A 125 -14.65 1.06 9.22
CA ARG A 125 -13.74 0.99 10.35
C ARG A 125 -13.55 2.37 10.98
N LEU A 126 -13.33 3.41 10.17
CA LEU A 126 -13.15 4.77 10.63
C LEU A 126 -14.40 5.28 11.37
N ARG A 127 -15.60 5.11 10.80
CA ARG A 127 -16.88 5.45 11.45
C ARG A 127 -17.05 4.75 12.80
N LYS A 128 -16.68 3.47 12.89
CA LYS A 128 -16.75 2.71 14.15
C LYS A 128 -15.77 3.25 15.20
N LEU A 129 -14.55 3.58 14.80
CA LEU A 129 -13.54 4.14 15.70
C LEU A 129 -13.88 5.57 16.14
N GLY A 130 -14.49 6.37 15.27
CA GLY A 130 -14.88 7.76 15.54
C GLY A 130 -16.10 7.95 16.43
N ARG A 131 -16.77 6.87 16.87
CA ARG A 131 -17.94 6.97 17.75
C ARG A 131 -17.58 7.72 19.05
N GLY A 132 -18.41 8.69 19.41
CA GLY A 132 -18.26 9.48 20.65
C GLY A 132 -17.52 10.81 20.45
N GLY A 133 -17.22 11.19 19.22
CA GLY A 133 -16.49 12.41 18.88
C GLY A 133 -14.99 12.26 19.09
N ALA A 134 -14.22 12.53 18.04
CA ALA A 134 -12.77 12.55 18.11
C ALA A 134 -12.24 13.74 17.31
N TRP A 135 -11.11 14.29 17.77
CA TRP A 135 -10.27 15.09 16.91
C TRP A 135 -9.67 14.19 15.84
N VAL A 136 -9.60 14.71 14.62
CA VAL A 136 -9.13 13.96 13.45
C VAL A 136 -7.86 14.60 12.95
N LEU A 137 -6.80 13.81 12.81
CA LEU A 137 -5.69 14.12 11.93
C LEU A 137 -5.98 13.48 10.58
N ASP A 138 -6.25 14.30 9.58
CA ASP A 138 -6.43 13.93 8.17
C ASP A 138 -5.14 14.26 7.42
N ALA A 139 -4.44 13.25 6.89
CA ALA A 139 -3.07 13.42 6.42
C ALA A 139 -2.75 12.57 5.17
N ASP A 140 -1.94 13.15 4.30
CA ASP A 140 -1.42 12.56 3.06
C ASP A 140 0.11 12.64 3.07
N ILE A 141 0.78 11.77 2.30
CA ILE A 141 2.25 11.75 2.22
C ILE A 141 2.70 12.38 0.90
N GLU A 142 3.65 13.30 0.98
CA GLU A 142 4.09 14.05 -0.20
C GLU A 142 4.80 13.15 -1.22
N ASN A 143 4.26 13.10 -2.45
CA ASN A 143 4.86 12.44 -3.61
C ASN A 143 5.37 11.02 -3.28
N PHE A 144 4.62 10.29 -2.45
CA PHE A 144 5.08 9.08 -1.76
C PHE A 144 5.79 8.10 -2.69
N PHE A 145 5.13 7.68 -3.78
CA PHE A 145 5.69 6.74 -4.74
C PHE A 145 6.94 7.24 -5.46
N ASP A 146 7.24 8.53 -5.48
CA ASP A 146 8.45 9.06 -6.12
C ASP A 146 9.58 9.29 -5.11
N ARG A 147 9.30 9.20 -3.80
CA ARG A 147 10.25 9.52 -2.72
C ARG A 147 10.69 8.34 -1.85
N VAL A 148 10.07 7.16 -1.95
CA VAL A 148 10.46 5.99 -1.12
C VAL A 148 11.96 5.64 -1.32
N PRO A 149 12.82 5.76 -0.30
CA PRO A 149 14.23 5.40 -0.42
C PRO A 149 14.41 3.87 -0.49
N HIS A 150 15.16 3.39 -1.49
CA HIS A 150 15.31 1.95 -1.73
C HIS A 150 16.06 1.24 -0.62
N ALA A 151 17.13 1.84 -0.09
CA ALA A 151 17.93 1.26 0.99
C ALA A 151 17.06 0.98 2.22
N LEU A 152 16.32 1.98 2.71
CA LEU A 152 15.44 1.84 3.88
C LEU A 152 14.30 0.84 3.64
N LEU A 153 13.78 0.77 2.41
CA LEU A 153 12.77 -0.21 2.03
C LEU A 153 13.34 -1.64 2.02
N LEU A 154 14.54 -1.84 1.50
CA LEU A 154 15.21 -3.14 1.49
C LEU A 154 15.60 -3.60 2.90
N ASP A 155 16.06 -2.68 3.75
CA ASP A 155 16.32 -2.95 5.17
C ASP A 155 15.05 -3.41 5.88
N GLU A 156 13.93 -2.69 5.67
CA GLU A 156 12.64 -3.08 6.21
C GLU A 156 12.25 -4.46 5.67
N LEU A 157 12.35 -4.72 4.36
CA LEU A 157 12.00 -6.01 3.78
C LEU A 157 12.85 -7.17 4.34
N GLY A 158 14.12 -6.92 4.63
CA GLY A 158 15.03 -7.90 5.23
C GLY A 158 14.58 -8.41 6.60
N ILE A 159 13.83 -7.60 7.37
CA ILE A 159 13.23 -8.02 8.66
C ILE A 159 12.11 -9.05 8.46
N TRP A 160 11.53 -9.13 7.25
CA TRP A 160 10.31 -9.91 6.96
C TRP A 160 10.58 -11.12 6.08
N VAL A 161 11.64 -11.06 5.27
CA VAL A 161 11.93 -12.04 4.22
C VAL A 161 13.32 -12.60 4.42
N ASP A 162 13.38 -13.81 4.97
CA ASP A 162 14.62 -14.60 5.05
C ASP A 162 14.84 -15.41 3.75
N ASP A 163 15.00 -14.68 2.64
CA ASP A 163 15.42 -15.26 1.36
C ASP A 163 16.24 -14.24 0.55
N ALA A 164 17.56 -14.34 0.68
CA ALA A 164 18.49 -13.40 0.04
C ALA A 164 18.35 -13.35 -1.49
N ALA A 165 17.83 -14.40 -2.15
CA ALA A 165 17.59 -14.36 -3.59
C ALA A 165 16.37 -13.52 -3.95
N ILE A 166 15.32 -13.54 -3.12
CA ILE A 166 14.16 -12.66 -3.28
C ILE A 166 14.52 -11.20 -2.99
N LEU A 167 15.27 -10.94 -1.91
CA LEU A 167 15.73 -9.59 -1.58
C LEU A 167 16.54 -8.98 -2.73
N ARG A 168 17.50 -9.75 -3.29
CA ARG A 168 18.28 -9.30 -4.46
C ARG A 168 17.41 -9.05 -5.68
N LEU A 169 16.45 -9.94 -5.97
CA LEU A 169 15.56 -9.77 -7.12
C LEU A 169 14.74 -8.48 -7.02
N ILE A 170 14.24 -8.16 -5.81
CA ILE A 170 13.54 -6.90 -5.55
C ILE A 170 14.48 -5.71 -5.69
N GLY A 171 15.71 -5.79 -5.19
CA GLY A 171 16.74 -4.77 -5.40
C GLY A 171 16.96 -4.46 -6.88
N VAL A 172 17.10 -5.49 -7.72
CA VAL A 172 17.24 -5.33 -9.18
C VAL A 172 16.05 -4.60 -9.81
N TRP A 173 14.82 -4.84 -9.35
CA TRP A 173 13.66 -4.06 -9.82
C TRP A 173 13.70 -2.61 -9.36
N LEU A 174 14.05 -2.38 -8.10
CA LEU A 174 14.15 -1.03 -7.54
C LEU A 174 15.20 -0.20 -8.30
N ASP A 175 16.37 -0.76 -8.60
CA ASP A 175 17.38 -0.11 -9.43
C ASP A 175 16.80 0.35 -10.78
N GLY A 176 16.06 -0.54 -11.44
CA GLY A 176 15.35 -0.24 -12.70
C GLY A 176 14.21 0.77 -12.58
N PHE A 177 13.75 1.12 -11.37
CA PHE A 177 12.69 2.10 -11.15
C PHE A 177 13.20 3.54 -11.07
N GLY A 178 14.47 3.75 -10.75
CA GLY A 178 15.03 5.10 -10.55
C GLY A 178 16.35 5.18 -9.79
N GLY A 179 17.07 4.06 -9.58
CA GLY A 179 18.44 4.08 -9.08
C GLY A 179 18.64 4.65 -7.67
N GLY A 180 17.80 4.28 -6.71
CA GLY A 180 17.95 4.62 -5.28
C GLY A 180 16.69 5.17 -4.60
N VAL A 181 15.74 5.69 -5.37
CA VAL A 181 14.49 6.27 -4.84
C VAL A 181 13.27 5.99 -5.74
N GLY A 182 12.11 5.87 -5.10
CA GLY A 182 10.80 5.77 -5.73
C GLY A 182 10.37 4.35 -6.13
N LEU A 183 9.08 4.17 -6.36
CA LEU A 183 8.44 2.93 -6.75
C LEU A 183 7.73 3.13 -8.08
N ALA A 184 7.94 2.23 -9.05
CA ALA A 184 7.27 2.30 -10.34
C ALA A 184 5.76 2.12 -10.18
N GLN A 185 5.01 3.21 -10.39
CA GLN A 185 3.56 3.19 -10.33
C GLN A 185 2.98 2.43 -11.53
N GLY A 186 2.44 1.24 -11.32
CA GLY A 186 2.00 0.33 -12.40
C GLY A 186 2.80 -0.98 -12.47
N ALA A 187 3.92 -1.07 -11.75
CA ALA A 187 4.59 -2.33 -11.50
C ALA A 187 3.81 -3.17 -10.45
N PRO A 188 3.50 -4.45 -10.70
CA PRO A 188 2.70 -5.29 -9.80
C PRO A 188 3.21 -5.38 -8.34
N ILE A 189 4.52 -5.31 -8.13
CA ILE A 189 5.12 -5.43 -6.79
C ILE A 189 5.04 -4.13 -5.98
N SER A 190 5.00 -2.96 -6.64
CA SER A 190 5.07 -1.64 -6.00
C SER A 190 4.02 -1.40 -4.91
N PRO A 191 2.74 -1.80 -5.06
CA PRO A 191 1.73 -1.60 -4.02
C PRO A 191 2.03 -2.34 -2.71
N LEU A 192 2.65 -3.51 -2.78
CA LEU A 192 3.06 -4.28 -1.61
C LEU A 192 4.24 -3.61 -0.91
N LEU A 193 5.24 -3.17 -1.68
CA LEU A 193 6.41 -2.44 -1.19
C LEU A 193 6.03 -1.08 -0.58
N ALA A 194 5.05 -0.40 -1.16
CA ALA A 194 4.46 0.82 -0.63
C ALA A 194 3.91 0.61 0.79
N ASN A 195 3.11 -0.45 1.00
CA ASN A 195 2.59 -0.75 2.32
C ASN A 195 3.68 -1.11 3.34
N LEU A 196 4.71 -1.82 2.89
CA LEU A 196 5.85 -2.17 3.73
C LEU A 196 6.63 -0.91 4.16
N ALA A 197 6.88 0.02 3.24
CA ALA A 197 7.57 1.29 3.53
C ALA A 197 6.85 2.11 4.61
N LEU A 198 5.52 2.01 4.69
CA LEU A 198 4.68 2.71 5.66
C LEU A 198 4.35 1.90 6.92
N HIS A 199 4.81 0.65 7.01
CA HIS A 199 4.56 -0.18 8.17
C HIS A 199 5.15 0.40 9.48
N PRO A 200 6.34 1.03 9.51
CA PRO A 200 6.85 1.68 10.71
C PRO A 200 5.93 2.79 11.27
N LEU A 201 5.23 3.52 10.39
CA LEU A 201 4.23 4.51 10.79
C LEU A 201 3.05 3.84 11.51
N ASP A 202 2.52 2.75 10.93
CA ASP A 202 1.44 1.97 11.53
C ASP A 202 1.80 1.47 12.94
N MET A 203 3.04 1.00 13.10
CA MET A 203 3.55 0.52 14.38
C MET A 203 3.77 1.66 15.38
N GLY A 204 4.21 2.83 14.91
CA GLY A 204 4.32 4.04 15.72
C GLY A 204 2.97 4.42 16.34
N PHE A 205 1.92 4.49 15.52
CA PHE A 205 0.57 4.76 16.01
C PHE A 205 0.07 3.68 16.97
N ALA A 206 0.26 2.40 16.63
CA ALA A 206 -0.16 1.30 17.48
C ALA A 206 0.50 1.33 18.87
N ARG A 207 1.81 1.58 18.95
CA ARG A 207 2.55 1.69 20.21
C ARG A 207 2.12 2.88 21.05
N ALA A 208 1.76 3.99 20.39
CA ALA A 208 1.24 5.19 21.06
C ALA A 208 -0.26 5.07 21.44
N GLY A 209 -0.91 3.93 21.17
CA GLY A 209 -2.35 3.76 21.42
C GLY A 209 -3.24 4.63 20.53
N ILE A 210 -2.70 5.18 19.45
CA ILE A 210 -3.43 6.05 18.51
C ILE A 210 -4.27 5.17 17.60
N ARG A 211 -5.57 5.45 17.56
CA ARG A 211 -6.51 4.75 16.66
C ARG A 211 -6.43 5.41 15.29
N PHE A 212 -6.26 4.62 14.24
CA PHE A 212 -6.12 5.16 12.89
C PHE A 212 -6.71 4.23 11.83
N VAL A 213 -6.83 4.75 10.61
CA VAL A 213 -7.12 4.02 9.38
C VAL A 213 -6.20 4.57 8.29
N ARG A 214 -5.49 3.70 7.57
CA ARG A 214 -4.62 4.06 6.45
C ARG A 214 -5.05 3.34 5.17
N TYR A 215 -5.03 4.07 4.06
CA TYR A 215 -5.25 3.53 2.73
C TYR A 215 -4.15 4.07 1.79
N ALA A 216 -3.17 3.20 1.48
CA ALA A 216 -1.96 3.61 0.78
C ALA A 216 -1.21 4.71 1.57
N ASP A 217 -1.00 5.88 0.95
CA ASP A 217 -0.36 7.09 1.47
C ASP A 217 -1.32 8.03 2.21
N ASP A 218 -2.63 7.84 2.08
CA ASP A 218 -3.66 8.60 2.77
C ASP A 218 -4.01 7.93 4.12
N PHE A 219 -4.04 8.69 5.22
CA PHE A 219 -4.40 8.16 6.54
C PHE A 219 -5.15 9.16 7.42
N VAL A 220 -5.99 8.59 8.29
CA VAL A 220 -6.74 9.30 9.30
C VAL A 220 -6.40 8.74 10.67
N ALA A 221 -5.94 9.59 11.59
CA ALA A 221 -5.74 9.25 13.00
C ALA A 221 -6.75 9.98 13.90
N LEU A 222 -7.21 9.30 14.94
CA LEU A 222 -8.24 9.77 15.86
C LEU A 222 -7.64 10.04 17.24
N ALA A 223 -7.89 11.23 17.76
CA ALA A 223 -7.35 11.71 19.02
C ALA A 223 -8.47 12.21 19.96
N PRO A 224 -8.28 12.12 21.29
CA PRO A 224 -9.27 12.59 22.26
C PRO A 224 -9.28 14.11 22.44
N SER A 225 -8.18 14.79 22.11
CA SER A 225 -8.04 16.25 22.21
C SER A 225 -7.27 16.82 21.03
N ARG A 226 -7.27 18.14 20.90
CA ARG A 226 -6.50 18.86 19.87
C ARG A 226 -4.99 18.64 20.06
N GLU A 227 -4.54 18.70 21.30
CA GLU A 227 -3.15 18.50 21.70
C GLU A 227 -2.70 17.08 21.34
N ALA A 228 -3.55 16.08 21.58
CA ALA A 228 -3.28 14.70 21.18
C ALA A 228 -3.27 14.52 19.65
N ALA A 229 -4.08 15.28 18.90
CA ALA A 229 -4.03 15.29 17.44
C ALA A 229 -2.71 15.89 16.92
N PHE A 230 -2.23 16.97 17.55
CA PHE A 230 -0.91 17.52 17.25
C PHE A 230 0.20 16.52 17.59
N ALA A 231 0.15 15.86 18.74
CA ALA A 231 1.12 14.82 19.09
C ALA A 231 1.13 13.66 18.09
N ALA A 232 -0.04 13.26 17.57
CA ALA A 232 -0.14 12.26 16.51
C ALA A 232 0.49 12.74 15.20
N ARG A 233 0.31 14.02 14.85
CA ARG A 233 0.95 14.63 13.66
C ARG A 233 2.47 14.63 13.79
N GLU A 234 3.00 15.05 14.94
CA GLU A 234 4.44 15.08 15.19
C GLU A 234 5.04 13.67 15.15
N LEU A 235 4.37 12.68 15.76
CA LEU A 235 4.79 11.29 15.67
C LEU A 235 4.85 10.81 14.22
N ALA A 236 3.85 11.15 13.41
CA ALA A 236 3.82 10.81 12.00
C ALA A 236 4.96 11.49 11.24
N ALA A 237 5.16 12.80 11.44
CA ALA A 237 6.21 13.59 10.81
C ALA A 237 7.60 13.01 11.10
N THR A 238 7.97 12.84 12.39
CA THR A 238 9.28 12.30 12.76
C THR A 238 9.45 10.85 12.27
N THR A 239 8.39 10.05 12.25
CA THR A 239 8.47 8.68 11.73
C THR A 239 8.70 8.65 10.22
N LEU A 240 8.00 9.50 9.47
CA LEU A 240 8.18 9.61 8.02
C LEU A 240 9.56 10.18 7.66
N GLU A 241 10.04 11.18 8.40
CA GLU A 241 11.36 11.78 8.18
C GLU A 241 12.48 10.75 8.31
N ARG A 242 12.46 9.91 9.36
CA ARG A 242 13.39 8.77 9.51
C ARG A 242 13.32 7.75 8.37
N ARG A 243 12.25 7.79 7.58
CA ARG A 243 12.04 6.93 6.40
C ARG A 243 12.28 7.67 5.09
N GLY A 244 12.81 8.90 5.12
CA GLY A 244 13.04 9.76 3.96
C GLY A 244 11.76 10.23 3.27
N LEU A 245 10.66 10.31 4.02
CA LEU A 245 9.33 10.72 3.57
C LEU A 245 8.87 11.95 4.36
N ALA A 246 7.85 12.65 3.87
CA ALA A 246 7.29 13.82 4.52
C ALA A 246 5.77 13.85 4.42
N LEU A 247 5.11 14.46 5.40
CA LEU A 247 3.69 14.78 5.30
C LEU A 247 3.48 15.82 4.19
N GLN A 248 2.35 15.74 3.51
CA GLN A 248 1.91 16.79 2.62
C GLN A 248 1.23 17.89 3.46
N ASP A 249 2.01 18.86 3.94
CA ASP A 249 1.51 19.90 4.86
C ASP A 249 0.29 20.66 4.31
N ALA A 250 0.26 20.95 3.00
CA ALA A 250 -0.86 21.66 2.38
C ALA A 250 -2.19 20.89 2.42
N LYS A 251 -2.15 19.57 2.60
CA LYS A 251 -3.33 18.70 2.72
C LYS A 251 -3.54 18.18 4.15
N THR A 252 -2.54 18.28 5.01
CA THR A 252 -2.61 17.77 6.38
C THR A 252 -3.44 18.71 7.24
N ARG A 253 -4.45 18.18 7.94
CA ARG A 253 -5.42 18.96 8.71
C ARG A 253 -5.71 18.32 10.06
N ILE A 254 -5.93 19.18 11.05
CA ILE A 254 -6.51 18.77 12.34
C ILE A 254 -7.95 19.28 12.38
N VAL A 255 -8.90 18.35 12.39
CA VAL A 255 -10.33 18.62 12.27
C VAL A 255 -10.99 18.38 13.64
N PRO A 256 -11.78 19.34 14.16
CA PRO A 256 -12.45 19.19 15.44
C PRO A 256 -13.59 18.16 15.38
N PRO A 257 -14.00 17.60 16.53
CA PRO A 257 -15.15 16.70 16.59
C PRO A 257 -16.41 17.34 15.99
N GLY A 258 -17.15 16.58 15.19
CA GLY A 258 -18.38 17.06 14.53
C GLY A 258 -18.16 17.95 13.29
N ALA A 259 -16.94 18.34 12.95
CA ALA A 259 -16.66 19.03 11.69
C ALA A 259 -16.50 18.03 10.52
N PRO A 260 -16.92 18.41 9.30
CA PRO A 260 -16.77 17.56 8.13
C PRO A 260 -15.32 17.52 7.63
N PHE A 261 -14.89 16.36 7.12
CA PHE A 261 -13.65 16.19 6.37
C PHE A 261 -13.84 15.16 5.25
N THR A 262 -12.94 15.11 4.27
CA THR A 262 -13.07 14.19 3.13
C THR A 262 -11.97 13.14 3.18
N PHE A 263 -12.35 11.87 3.20
CA PHE A 263 -11.41 10.75 3.17
C PHE A 263 -11.86 9.74 2.12
N LEU A 264 -10.94 9.32 1.25
CA LEU A 264 -11.21 8.37 0.15
C LEU A 264 -12.40 8.76 -0.76
N GLY A 265 -12.59 10.07 -0.97
CA GLY A 265 -13.66 10.61 -1.81
C GLY A 265 -15.03 10.73 -1.15
N GLU A 266 -15.17 10.35 0.13
CA GLU A 266 -16.39 10.55 0.91
C GLU A 266 -16.21 11.65 1.96
N THR A 267 -17.18 12.56 2.07
CA THR A 267 -17.26 13.51 3.18
C THR A 267 -17.83 12.81 4.41
N LEU A 268 -17.10 12.88 5.53
CA LEU A 268 -17.41 12.25 6.80
C LEU A 268 -17.61 13.29 7.88
N VAL A 269 -18.55 13.01 8.79
CA VAL A 269 -18.70 13.68 10.08
C VAL A 269 -18.63 12.60 11.15
N LEU A 270 -17.69 12.74 12.09
CA LEU A 270 -17.61 11.85 13.25
C LEU A 270 -18.38 12.52 14.39
N ASP A 271 -19.64 12.12 14.55
CA ASP A 271 -20.56 12.72 15.52
C ASP A 271 -19.95 12.76 16.93
N GLY A 272 -20.11 13.92 17.58
CA GLY A 272 -19.82 14.12 18.99
C GLY A 272 -20.64 13.20 19.90
N PRO A 273 -20.36 13.16 21.21
CA PRO A 273 -21.12 12.33 22.14
C PRO A 273 -22.61 12.70 22.05
N GLN A 274 -23.44 11.73 21.68
CA GLN A 274 -24.89 11.90 21.76
C GLN A 274 -25.24 12.22 23.22
N LYS A 275 -25.79 13.41 23.49
CA LYS A 275 -26.46 13.67 24.77
C LYS A 275 -27.54 12.59 24.90
N ARG A 276 -27.40 11.68 25.87
CA ARG A 276 -28.47 10.76 26.26
C ARG A 276 -29.65 11.63 26.67
N THR A 277 -30.64 11.79 25.79
CA THR A 277 -31.91 12.41 26.15
C THR A 277 -32.62 11.44 27.09
N GLY A 278 -32.41 11.64 28.38
CA GLY A 278 -33.10 10.92 29.44
C GLY A 278 -34.60 11.22 29.36
N ARG A 279 -35.37 10.42 28.64
CA ARG A 279 -36.82 10.33 28.86
C ARG A 279 -37.05 9.71 30.24
N ARG A 280 -37.15 10.56 31.26
CA ARG A 280 -37.80 10.20 32.53
C ARG A 280 -39.24 9.82 32.19
N ARG A 281 -39.57 8.53 32.26
CA ARG A 281 -40.96 8.05 32.30
C ARG A 281 -41.59 8.65 33.56
N VAL A 282 -42.46 9.64 33.37
CA VAL A 282 -43.40 10.05 34.41
C VAL A 282 -44.40 8.90 34.55
N VAL A 283 -44.25 8.12 35.61
CA VAL A 283 -45.25 7.12 36.01
C VAL A 283 -46.39 7.90 36.65
N GLY A 284 -47.50 8.02 35.93
CA GLY A 284 -48.74 8.57 36.46
C GLY A 284 -49.26 7.68 37.58
N ARG A 285 -49.40 8.25 38.78
CA ARG A 285 -50.16 7.67 39.89
C ARG A 285 -51.65 7.74 39.54
N GLY A 286 -52.26 6.60 39.24
CA GLY A 286 -53.72 6.45 39.34
C GLY A 286 -54.09 6.24 40.81
N LYS A 287 -54.91 7.16 41.34
CA LYS A 287 -55.62 7.02 42.62
C LYS A 287 -56.98 6.35 42.35
N HIS A 288 -57.36 5.50 43.31
CA HIS A 288 -58.68 5.01 43.73
C HIS A 288 -59.80 4.88 42.70
#